data_AF-A0A514XFL7-F1
#
_entry.id   AF-A0A514XFL7-F1
#
_cell.length_a   1.000
_cell.length_b   1.000
_cell.length_c   1.000
_cell.angle_alpha   90.00
_cell.angle_beta   90.00
_cell.angle_gamma   90.00
#
_symmetry.space_group_name_H-M   'P 1'
#
loop_
_entity.id
_entity.type
_entity.pdbx_description
1 polymer ?
#
loop_
_entity_poly.entity_id
_entity_poly.type
_entity_poly.pdbx_seq_one_letter_code
_entity_poly.pdbx_strand_id
1 'polypeptide(L)'
;MTKNFVLTLMMISTVGLATISCSKAEGDPAYTEQSLSSDGDSQNTSQNSETAESDSEDIVEHIHEEYGTINTDIQELGCVKATTKQESAVELGLTKKDQFLAQCAEKTGNSAWCNQLVRPNPSSYNKFSCTYGSEQEHVLVHPDEWTWQFPIEAVKIIKDLEAKGISVAMIYNWWRPEPYNKNVGGAAGRHPYGTSVDVRFSSNSMANVAFKELCKMRKAGRLRAIGHYGSASLHIGVGDKMANTWGKYCN
;
A
#
# COMPACT_ATOMS: atom_id res chain seq x y z
N MET A 1 63.69 33.81 -28.62
CA MET A 1 63.79 32.34 -28.69
C MET A 1 62.42 31.76 -28.38
N THR A 2 61.68 31.46 -29.45
CA THR A 2 60.32 30.93 -29.44
C THR A 2 60.35 29.41 -29.22
N LYS A 3 59.65 28.91 -28.20
CA LYS A 3 59.44 27.47 -28.02
C LYS A 3 58.02 27.12 -28.46
N ASN A 4 57.95 26.43 -29.60
CA ASN A 4 56.75 25.78 -30.11
C ASN A 4 56.40 24.59 -29.21
N PHE A 5 55.17 24.56 -28.69
CA PHE A 5 54.61 23.36 -28.06
C PHE A 5 53.65 22.72 -29.05
N VAL A 6 54.05 21.58 -29.60
CA VAL A 6 53.28 20.79 -30.56
C VAL A 6 52.25 19.97 -29.80
N LEU A 7 50.99 20.24 -30.07
CA LEU A 7 49.83 19.46 -29.66
C LEU A 7 49.82 18.15 -30.47
N THR A 8 50.01 16.99 -29.81
CA THR A 8 49.81 15.69 -30.46
C THR A 8 48.55 15.05 -29.90
N LEU A 9 47.53 15.04 -30.75
CA LEU A 9 46.26 14.35 -30.59
C LEU A 9 46.50 12.87 -30.93
N MET A 10 46.24 11.95 -29.99
CA MET A 10 46.05 10.53 -30.32
C MET A 10 44.65 10.10 -29.88
N MET A 11 43.79 9.94 -30.89
CA MET A 11 42.57 9.16 -30.79
C MET A 11 42.95 7.68 -30.75
N ILE A 12 42.52 6.97 -29.71
CA ILE A 12 42.45 5.50 -29.73
C ILE A 12 40.97 5.15 -29.65
N SER A 13 40.42 4.78 -30.81
CA SER A 13 39.12 4.14 -30.95
C SER A 13 39.26 2.66 -30.58
N THR A 14 38.72 2.26 -29.45
CA THR A 14 38.43 0.85 -29.17
C THR A 14 36.93 0.62 -29.26
N VAL A 15 36.54 0.03 -30.38
CA VAL A 15 35.24 -0.60 -30.60
C VAL A 15 35.23 -1.89 -29.79
N GLY A 16 34.45 -1.92 -28.71
CA GLY A 16 34.13 -3.13 -27.97
C GLY A 16 32.63 -3.39 -28.06
N LEU A 17 32.23 -4.26 -28.98
CA LEU A 17 30.91 -4.90 -28.95
C LEU A 17 30.80 -5.70 -27.65
N ALA A 18 29.95 -5.27 -26.73
CA ALA A 18 29.43 -6.12 -25.67
C ALA A 18 27.98 -6.49 -26.04
N THR A 19 27.79 -7.79 -26.18
CA THR A 19 26.57 -8.50 -26.53
C THR A 19 25.42 -8.20 -25.59
N ILE A 20 24.22 -8.16 -26.19
CA ILE A 20 22.90 -8.18 -25.57
C ILE A 20 22.86 -9.24 -24.46
N SER A 21 22.55 -8.81 -23.23
CA SER A 21 22.02 -9.69 -22.19
C SER A 21 20.67 -9.13 -21.73
N CYS A 22 19.61 -9.70 -22.30
CA CYS A 22 18.27 -9.61 -21.75
C CYS A 22 18.25 -10.32 -20.40
N SER A 23 18.45 -9.59 -19.31
CA SER A 23 18.06 -10.07 -17.99
C SER A 23 16.56 -9.90 -17.86
N LYS A 24 15.86 -10.97 -18.26
CA LYS A 24 14.47 -11.27 -17.93
C LYS A 24 14.30 -11.07 -16.42
N ALA A 25 13.44 -10.12 -16.03
CA ALA A 25 13.02 -9.99 -14.64
C ALA A 25 12.33 -11.31 -14.25
N GLU A 26 13.01 -12.10 -13.45
CA GLU A 26 12.49 -13.34 -12.90
C GLU A 26 11.39 -13.02 -11.89
N GLY A 27 10.18 -13.52 -12.21
CA GLY A 27 9.13 -13.96 -11.31
C GLY A 27 8.89 -13.16 -10.03
N ASP A 28 7.76 -12.45 -10.02
CA ASP A 28 7.00 -12.27 -8.77
C ASP A 28 6.85 -13.64 -8.08
N PRO A 29 7.23 -13.79 -6.81
CA PRO A 29 6.91 -15.01 -6.08
C PRO A 29 5.40 -15.09 -5.94
N ALA A 30 4.79 -16.08 -6.60
CA ALA A 30 3.43 -16.50 -6.34
C ALA A 30 3.32 -16.87 -4.85
N TYR A 31 2.68 -16.00 -4.07
CA TYR A 31 2.48 -16.21 -2.65
C TYR A 31 1.15 -16.93 -2.47
N THR A 32 1.21 -18.21 -2.14
CA THR A 32 0.05 -19.00 -1.71
C THR A 32 -0.23 -18.69 -0.24
N GLU A 33 -1.34 -18.03 0.06
CA GLU A 33 -1.82 -17.90 1.44
C GLU A 33 -2.32 -19.27 1.93
N GLN A 34 -1.66 -19.83 2.95
CA GLN A 34 -2.25 -20.89 3.75
C GLN A 34 -3.32 -20.28 4.66
N SER A 35 -4.59 -20.53 4.34
CA SER A 35 -5.72 -20.28 5.22
C SER A 35 -5.63 -21.20 6.44
N LEU A 36 -5.40 -20.64 7.62
CA LEU A 36 -5.65 -21.31 8.89
C LEU A 36 -7.16 -21.29 9.14
N SER A 37 -7.84 -22.36 8.72
CA SER A 37 -9.18 -22.69 9.18
C SER A 37 -9.08 -23.12 10.64
N SER A 38 -9.71 -22.36 11.55
CA SER A 38 -9.98 -22.82 12.91
C SER A 38 -11.40 -23.32 12.95
N ASP A 39 -11.56 -24.64 12.82
CA ASP A 39 -12.77 -25.36 13.21
C ASP A 39 -13.03 -25.13 14.71
N GLY A 40 -14.23 -24.65 15.01
CA GLY A 40 -14.75 -24.44 16.35
C GLY A 40 -16.20 -24.88 16.37
N ASP A 41 -16.37 -26.20 16.39
CA ASP A 41 -17.63 -26.91 16.45
C ASP A 41 -18.21 -26.84 17.88
N SER A 42 -19.48 -26.44 18.03
CA SER A 42 -20.34 -26.82 19.15
C SER A 42 -21.81 -26.47 18.89
N GLN A 43 -22.59 -27.54 18.69
CA GLN A 43 -24.04 -27.60 18.70
C GLN A 43 -24.63 -27.27 20.09
N ASN A 44 -25.80 -26.60 20.15
CA ASN A 44 -27.03 -27.15 20.77
C ASN A 44 -28.28 -26.26 20.58
N THR A 45 -29.14 -26.64 19.62
CA THR A 45 -30.58 -27.00 19.72
C THR A 45 -31.65 -26.15 20.48
N SER A 46 -32.68 -25.73 19.70
CA SER A 46 -34.15 -25.61 19.98
C SER A 46 -34.66 -24.54 20.98
N GLN A 47 -35.83 -23.86 20.83
CA GLN A 47 -37.13 -24.21 20.22
C GLN A 47 -38.13 -23.00 20.20
N ASN A 48 -39.16 -23.03 19.31
CA ASN A 48 -40.49 -22.35 19.31
C ASN A 48 -40.57 -20.80 19.13
N SER A 49 -41.55 -20.19 18.45
CA SER A 49 -42.92 -20.57 18.07
C SER A 49 -43.45 -19.85 16.80
N GLU A 50 -44.54 -20.40 16.25
CA GLU A 50 -45.53 -19.92 15.26
C GLU A 50 -45.94 -18.42 15.44
N THR A 51 -46.48 -17.63 14.49
CA THR A 51 -47.62 -17.85 13.57
C THR A 51 -47.82 -16.60 12.68
N ALA A 52 -48.60 -16.75 11.59
CA ALA A 52 -49.55 -15.78 10.98
C ALA A 52 -49.26 -15.31 9.54
N GLU A 53 -50.07 -15.86 8.63
CA GLU A 53 -50.42 -15.33 7.31
C GLU A 53 -51.17 -13.98 7.41
N SER A 54 -50.97 -13.11 6.41
CA SER A 54 -51.98 -12.13 5.98
C SER A 54 -51.68 -11.68 4.55
N ASP A 55 -52.66 -11.87 3.68
CA ASP A 55 -52.77 -11.33 2.33
C ASP A 55 -52.77 -9.78 2.32
N SER A 56 -52.18 -9.19 1.27
CA SER A 56 -52.84 -8.13 0.49
C SER A 56 -52.11 -7.89 -0.84
N GLU A 57 -52.84 -8.05 -1.94
CA GLU A 57 -52.45 -7.52 -3.24
C GLU A 57 -52.45 -5.98 -3.25
N ASP A 58 -51.60 -5.40 -4.11
CA ASP A 58 -52.01 -4.50 -5.22
C ASP A 58 -51.22 -3.17 -5.39
N ILE A 59 -50.73 -3.00 -6.63
CA ILE A 59 -50.37 -1.80 -7.43
C ILE A 59 -49.19 -0.88 -7.03
N VAL A 60 -48.26 -0.71 -8.01
CA VAL A 60 -47.78 0.55 -8.66
C VAL A 60 -46.35 0.28 -9.15
N GLU A 61 -46.16 -0.14 -10.40
CA GLU A 61 -45.94 0.73 -11.57
C GLU A 61 -44.48 1.25 -11.67
N HIS A 62 -43.71 0.58 -12.54
CA HIS A 62 -42.73 1.14 -13.48
C HIS A 62 -41.69 2.14 -12.94
N ILE A 63 -40.56 1.61 -12.47
CA ILE A 63 -39.25 2.22 -12.72
C ILE A 63 -38.33 1.13 -13.25
N HIS A 64 -38.35 0.92 -14.57
CA HIS A 64 -37.23 0.33 -15.29
C HIS A 64 -36.14 1.41 -15.40
N GLU A 65 -35.40 1.62 -14.32
CA GLU A 65 -34.07 2.20 -14.42
C GLU A 65 -33.09 1.05 -14.63
N GLU A 66 -32.51 1.04 -15.81
CA GLU A 66 -31.50 0.13 -16.29
C GLU A 66 -30.22 0.32 -15.45
N TYR A 67 -30.22 -0.23 -14.23
CA TYR A 67 -29.00 -0.50 -13.50
C TYR A 67 -28.29 -1.60 -14.26
N GLY A 68 -27.25 -1.22 -15.01
CA GLY A 68 -26.26 -2.15 -15.53
C GLY A 68 -25.93 -3.15 -14.42
N THR A 69 -26.15 -4.43 -14.72
CA THR A 69 -26.09 -5.57 -13.80
C THR A 69 -24.96 -5.41 -12.79
N ILE A 70 -25.30 -4.93 -11.60
CA ILE A 70 -24.40 -4.96 -10.45
C ILE A 70 -24.27 -6.43 -10.12
N ASN A 71 -23.06 -6.97 -10.28
CA ASN A 71 -22.76 -8.34 -9.89
C ASN A 71 -23.25 -8.57 -8.45
N THR A 72 -24.22 -9.46 -8.31
CA THR A 72 -24.90 -9.79 -7.05
C THR A 72 -23.95 -10.33 -5.97
N ASP A 73 -22.73 -10.74 -6.35
CA ASP A 73 -21.67 -11.15 -5.43
C ASP A 73 -21.07 -9.98 -4.63
N ILE A 74 -21.33 -8.73 -5.02
CA ILE A 74 -20.76 -7.52 -4.38
C ILE A 74 -21.59 -7.06 -3.17
N GLN A 75 -22.89 -7.36 -3.12
CA GLN A 75 -23.74 -7.04 -1.96
C GLN A 75 -23.49 -7.98 -0.76
N GLU A 76 -22.98 -9.19 -1.00
CA GLU A 76 -22.74 -10.20 0.04
C GLU A 76 -21.53 -9.89 0.96
N LEU A 77 -20.67 -8.94 0.58
CA LEU A 77 -19.44 -8.62 1.33
C LEU A 77 -19.60 -7.53 2.41
N GLY A 78 -20.80 -6.95 2.56
CA GLY A 78 -21.07 -5.89 3.55
C GLY A 78 -20.18 -4.64 3.39
N CYS A 79 -19.68 -4.37 2.17
CA CYS A 79 -18.76 -3.25 1.94
C CYS A 79 -19.50 -1.91 1.95
N VAL A 80 -18.85 -0.89 2.51
CA VAL A 80 -19.32 0.49 2.43
C VAL A 80 -18.85 1.10 1.11
N LYS A 81 -19.78 1.60 0.29
CA LYS A 81 -19.47 2.31 -0.96
C LYS A 81 -18.91 3.70 -0.67
N ALA A 82 -18.00 4.16 -1.54
CA ALA A 82 -17.54 5.53 -1.50
C ALA A 82 -18.65 6.51 -1.89
N THR A 83 -18.62 7.70 -1.31
CA THR A 83 -19.40 8.84 -1.80
C THR A 83 -18.71 9.44 -3.01
N THR A 84 -19.44 10.19 -3.85
CA THR A 84 -18.87 10.90 -5.01
C THR A 84 -17.66 11.76 -4.62
N LYS A 85 -17.71 12.44 -3.46
CA LYS A 85 -16.58 13.24 -2.97
C LYS A 85 -15.32 12.39 -2.69
N GLN A 86 -15.51 11.18 -2.18
CA GLN A 86 -14.39 10.26 -1.90
C GLN A 86 -13.82 9.66 -3.18
N GLU A 87 -14.67 9.33 -4.14
CA GLU A 87 -14.26 8.90 -5.49
C GLU A 87 -13.45 9.99 -6.19
N SER A 88 -13.96 11.23 -6.23
CA SER A 88 -13.24 12.36 -6.82
C SER A 88 -11.87 12.63 -6.17
N ALA A 89 -11.72 12.33 -4.87
CA ALA A 89 -10.43 12.45 -4.20
C ALA A 89 -9.43 11.37 -4.65
N VAL A 90 -9.90 10.14 -4.88
CA VAL A 90 -9.10 9.04 -5.42
C VAL A 90 -8.71 9.34 -6.87
N GLU A 91 -9.67 9.80 -7.69
CA GLU A 91 -9.42 10.19 -9.08
C GLU A 91 -8.43 11.35 -9.18
N LEU A 92 -8.58 12.39 -8.36
CA LEU A 92 -7.60 13.48 -8.30
C LEU A 92 -6.21 12.97 -7.93
N GLY A 93 -6.11 12.06 -6.96
CA GLY A 93 -4.88 11.37 -6.63
C GLY A 93 -4.28 10.64 -7.83
N LEU A 94 -5.11 9.89 -8.56
CA LEU A 94 -4.71 9.13 -9.74
C LEU A 94 -4.14 10.03 -10.85
N THR A 95 -4.74 11.20 -11.10
CA THR A 95 -4.21 12.16 -12.08
C THR A 95 -2.81 12.68 -11.73
N LYS A 96 -2.41 12.58 -10.45
CA LYS A 96 -1.11 13.02 -9.92
C LYS A 96 -0.10 11.87 -9.74
N LYS A 97 -0.46 10.63 -10.10
CA LYS A 97 0.38 9.44 -9.91
C LYS A 97 1.80 9.63 -10.43
N ASP A 98 1.95 10.06 -11.67
CA ASP A 98 3.25 10.17 -12.32
C ASP A 98 4.09 11.31 -11.72
N GLN A 99 3.45 12.42 -11.34
CA GLN A 99 4.10 13.53 -10.62
C GLN A 99 4.64 13.06 -9.26
N PHE A 100 3.83 12.33 -8.50
CA PHE A 100 4.25 11.77 -7.22
C PHE A 100 5.43 10.79 -7.38
N LEU A 101 5.34 9.88 -8.35
CA LEU A 101 6.40 8.89 -8.61
C LEU A 101 7.70 9.56 -9.05
N ALA A 102 7.63 10.57 -9.92
CA ALA A 102 8.79 11.36 -10.33
C ALA A 102 9.45 12.07 -9.14
N GLN A 103 8.66 12.73 -8.29
CA GLN A 103 9.16 13.41 -7.10
C GLN A 103 9.77 12.42 -6.09
N CYS A 104 9.16 11.24 -5.92
CA CYS A 104 9.73 10.20 -5.07
C CYS A 104 11.06 9.70 -5.62
N ALA A 105 11.14 9.41 -6.92
CA ALA A 105 12.37 8.95 -7.57
C ALA A 105 13.50 9.98 -7.42
N GLU A 106 13.23 11.26 -7.69
CA GLU A 106 14.19 12.34 -7.52
C GLU A 106 14.74 12.41 -6.09
N LYS A 107 13.84 12.41 -5.09
CA LYS A 107 14.21 12.57 -3.67
C LYS A 107 14.84 11.33 -3.04
N THR A 108 14.80 10.19 -3.72
CA THR A 108 15.29 8.91 -3.20
C THR A 108 16.40 8.31 -4.05
N GLY A 109 16.88 9.03 -5.08
CA GLY A 109 17.91 8.53 -6.00
C GLY A 109 17.43 7.35 -6.82
N ASN A 110 16.24 7.48 -7.43
CA ASN A 110 15.58 6.48 -8.27
C ASN A 110 15.30 5.15 -7.56
N SER A 111 14.84 5.21 -6.31
CA SER A 111 14.51 3.99 -5.57
C SER A 111 13.33 3.25 -6.19
N ALA A 112 13.49 1.94 -6.43
CA ALA A 112 12.42 1.09 -6.94
C ALA A 112 11.20 1.01 -5.99
N TRP A 113 11.40 1.30 -4.69
CA TRP A 113 10.34 1.33 -3.69
C TRP A 113 9.25 2.38 -3.97
N CYS A 114 9.56 3.44 -4.71
CA CYS A 114 8.58 4.47 -5.07
C CYS A 114 7.35 3.89 -5.78
N ASN A 115 7.56 2.89 -6.66
CA ASN A 115 6.48 2.24 -7.40
C ASN A 115 5.54 1.43 -6.52
N GLN A 116 5.96 1.06 -5.31
CA GLN A 116 5.13 0.31 -4.37
C GLN A 116 4.25 1.20 -3.49
N LEU A 117 4.58 2.50 -3.36
CA LEU A 117 3.81 3.45 -2.55
C LEU A 117 2.39 3.69 -3.09
N VAL A 118 2.20 3.52 -4.40
CA VAL A 118 0.92 3.77 -5.07
C VAL A 118 0.05 2.51 -5.16
N ARG A 119 0.60 1.36 -4.78
CA ARG A 119 -0.07 0.05 -4.90
C ARG A 119 -0.69 -0.30 -3.55
N PRO A 120 -2.04 -0.35 -3.45
CA PRO A 120 -2.66 -0.92 -2.28
C PRO A 120 -2.32 -2.42 -2.21
N ASN A 121 -2.56 -3.04 -1.04
CA ASN A 121 -2.27 -4.45 -0.86
C ASN A 121 -2.96 -5.30 -1.96
N PRO A 122 -2.24 -6.15 -2.71
CA PRO A 122 -2.85 -6.97 -3.75
C PRO A 122 -4.02 -7.82 -3.23
N SER A 123 -3.95 -8.33 -2.00
CA SER A 123 -5.03 -9.13 -1.41
C SER A 123 -6.30 -8.35 -1.07
N SER A 124 -6.26 -7.01 -1.09
CA SER A 124 -7.44 -6.16 -0.86
C SER A 124 -8.14 -5.70 -2.14
N TYR A 125 -7.76 -6.23 -3.32
CA TYR A 125 -8.39 -5.88 -4.59
C TYR A 125 -9.92 -5.97 -4.54
N ASN A 126 -10.47 -7.08 -4.04
CA ASN A 126 -11.92 -7.27 -3.94
C ASN A 126 -12.58 -6.19 -3.07
N LYS A 127 -11.95 -5.80 -1.95
CA LYS A 127 -12.45 -4.72 -1.09
C LYS A 127 -12.32 -3.35 -1.77
N PHE A 128 -11.27 -3.12 -2.57
CA PHE A 128 -11.11 -1.91 -3.36
C PHE A 128 -12.19 -1.81 -4.43
N SER A 129 -12.36 -2.83 -5.27
CA SER A 129 -13.40 -2.86 -6.32
C SER A 129 -14.80 -2.80 -5.73
N CYS A 130 -15.02 -3.42 -4.57
CA CYS A 130 -16.27 -3.28 -3.84
C CYS A 130 -16.51 -1.83 -3.36
N THR A 131 -15.45 -1.06 -3.06
CA THR A 131 -15.56 0.33 -2.58
C THR A 131 -15.76 1.34 -3.70
N TYR A 132 -14.96 1.25 -4.76
CA TYR A 132 -14.84 2.26 -5.83
C TYR A 132 -15.33 1.77 -7.21
N GLY A 133 -15.76 0.52 -7.33
CA GLY A 133 -16.14 -0.10 -8.61
C GLY A 133 -15.01 -0.90 -9.25
N SER A 134 -15.36 -1.85 -10.12
CA SER A 134 -14.41 -2.71 -10.84
C SER A 134 -13.55 -1.97 -11.86
N GLU A 135 -14.06 -0.87 -12.41
CA GLU A 135 -13.39 -0.08 -13.43
C GLU A 135 -12.32 0.87 -12.87
N GLN A 136 -12.32 1.10 -11.55
CA GLN A 136 -11.34 1.96 -10.90
C GLN A 136 -9.96 1.28 -10.88
N GLU A 137 -8.92 1.94 -11.41
CA GLU A 137 -7.55 1.45 -11.33
C GLU A 137 -7.15 1.24 -9.86
N HIS A 138 -6.59 0.07 -9.53
CA HIS A 138 -6.16 -0.30 -8.17
C HIS A 138 -4.87 0.44 -7.76
N VAL A 139 -4.98 1.76 -7.69
CA VAL A 139 -3.91 2.70 -7.36
C VAL A 139 -4.45 3.74 -6.38
N LEU A 140 -3.65 4.06 -5.36
CA LEU A 140 -3.97 5.08 -4.37
C LEU A 140 -2.80 6.04 -4.21
N VAL A 141 -3.06 7.32 -4.45
CA VAL A 141 -2.12 8.43 -4.22
C VAL A 141 -2.87 9.54 -3.50
N HIS A 142 -2.36 10.03 -2.38
CA HIS A 142 -3.03 11.10 -1.64
C HIS A 142 -3.08 12.38 -2.51
N PRO A 143 -4.23 13.05 -2.67
CA PRO A 143 -4.37 14.18 -3.61
C PRO A 143 -3.64 15.46 -3.17
N ASP A 144 -3.43 15.63 -1.86
CA ASP A 144 -2.62 16.71 -1.28
C ASP A 144 -1.12 16.41 -1.34
N GLU A 145 -0.39 17.21 -2.12
CA GLU A 145 1.04 17.08 -2.37
C GLU A 145 1.90 17.30 -1.12
N TRP A 146 1.41 18.06 -0.15
CA TRP A 146 2.12 18.25 1.11
C TRP A 146 2.30 16.92 1.86
N THR A 147 1.37 15.97 1.71
CA THR A 147 1.46 14.66 2.37
C THR A 147 2.54 13.76 1.78
N TRP A 148 2.96 14.00 0.54
CA TRP A 148 3.89 13.15 -0.20
C TRP A 148 5.27 13.06 0.44
N GLN A 149 5.64 14.03 1.28
CA GLN A 149 6.91 14.00 2.00
C GLN A 149 7.04 12.79 2.95
N PHE A 150 5.93 12.30 3.51
CA PHE A 150 5.94 11.21 4.48
C PHE A 150 6.29 9.84 3.89
N PRO A 151 5.62 9.36 2.82
CA PRO A 151 6.02 8.10 2.18
C PRO A 151 7.41 8.18 1.55
N ILE A 152 7.81 9.35 1.04
CA ILE A 152 9.15 9.57 0.47
C ILE A 152 10.22 9.41 1.56
N GLU A 153 10.00 9.98 2.74
CA GLU A 153 10.91 9.77 3.87
C GLU A 153 10.90 8.31 4.35
N ALA A 154 9.75 7.63 4.31
CA ALA A 154 9.68 6.20 4.60
C ALA A 154 10.51 5.37 3.62
N VAL A 155 10.54 5.71 2.33
CA VAL A 155 11.45 5.07 1.35
C VAL A 155 12.92 5.30 1.74
N LYS A 156 13.31 6.51 2.18
CA LYS A 156 14.68 6.73 2.64
C LYS A 156 15.02 5.89 3.88
N ILE A 157 14.08 5.75 4.82
CA ILE A 157 14.22 4.86 5.97
C ILE A 157 14.44 3.41 5.51
N ILE A 158 13.63 2.94 4.56
CA ILE A 158 13.76 1.58 4.00
C ILE A 158 15.14 1.38 3.37
N LYS A 159 15.61 2.33 2.56
CA LYS A 159 16.97 2.28 1.98
C LYS A 159 18.06 2.17 3.05
N ASP A 160 17.92 2.88 4.16
CA ASP A 160 18.89 2.83 5.25
C ASP A 160 18.84 1.49 6.00
N LEU A 161 17.66 0.86 6.11
CA LEU A 161 17.54 -0.49 6.64
C LEU A 161 18.21 -1.51 5.70
N GLU A 162 17.98 -1.40 4.39
CA GLU A 162 18.62 -2.27 3.39
C GLU A 162 20.14 -2.12 3.39
N ALA A 163 20.66 -0.89 3.52
CA ALA A 163 22.09 -0.62 3.65
C ALA A 163 22.71 -1.28 4.91
N LYS A 164 21.89 -1.62 5.91
CA LYS A 164 22.29 -2.38 7.11
C LYS A 164 22.10 -3.90 6.94
N GLY A 165 21.79 -4.38 5.75
CA GLY A 165 21.56 -5.80 5.46
C GLY A 165 20.18 -6.31 5.89
N ILE A 166 19.23 -5.42 6.17
CA ILE A 166 17.87 -5.79 6.58
C ILE A 166 17.01 -5.94 5.33
N SER A 167 16.59 -7.17 5.04
CA SER A 167 15.85 -7.48 3.81
C SER A 167 14.36 -7.11 3.91
N VAL A 168 13.93 -6.24 3.00
CA VAL A 168 12.55 -5.78 2.83
C VAL A 168 11.90 -6.50 1.65
N ALA A 169 10.66 -6.95 1.80
CA ALA A 169 9.93 -7.65 0.76
C ALA A 169 9.02 -6.71 -0.03
N MET A 170 8.25 -5.86 0.67
CA MET A 170 7.33 -4.93 0.02
C MET A 170 6.89 -3.77 0.91
N ILE A 171 6.49 -2.69 0.28
CA ILE A 171 5.58 -1.68 0.82
C ILE A 171 4.21 -1.97 0.22
N TYR A 172 3.17 -2.09 1.05
CA TYR A 172 1.87 -2.54 0.56
C TYR A 172 0.70 -1.66 0.98
N ASN A 173 0.92 -0.63 1.79
CA ASN A 173 -0.10 0.39 2.07
C ASN A 173 0.58 1.71 2.44
N TRP A 174 0.32 2.79 1.71
CA TRP A 174 0.60 4.15 2.17
C TRP A 174 -0.71 4.87 2.52
N TRP A 175 -1.41 5.41 1.53
CA TRP A 175 -2.67 6.10 1.72
C TRP A 175 -3.85 5.14 1.58
N ARG A 176 -4.75 5.13 2.57
CA ARG A 176 -6.01 4.38 2.52
C ARG A 176 -7.17 5.32 2.83
N PRO A 177 -7.85 5.89 1.84
CA PRO A 177 -8.97 6.77 2.08
C PRO A 177 -10.14 6.00 2.71
N GLU A 178 -10.99 6.71 3.45
CA GLU A 178 -12.31 6.16 3.80
C GLU A 178 -13.23 6.22 2.57
N PRO A 179 -14.12 5.23 2.39
CA PRO A 179 -14.43 4.13 3.29
C PRO A 179 -13.60 2.85 3.05
N TYR A 180 -12.67 2.87 2.10
CA TYR A 180 -11.82 1.72 1.78
C TYR A 180 -11.02 1.24 2.99
N ASN A 181 -10.46 2.16 3.78
CA ASN A 181 -9.74 1.84 5.01
C ASN A 181 -10.62 1.03 5.99
N LYS A 182 -11.88 1.42 6.22
CA LYS A 182 -12.83 0.63 7.00
C LYS A 182 -13.10 -0.75 6.39
N ASN A 183 -13.28 -0.83 5.06
CA ASN A 183 -13.59 -2.08 4.36
C ASN A 183 -12.45 -3.13 4.43
N VAL A 184 -11.21 -2.69 4.61
CA VAL A 184 -10.05 -3.56 4.86
C VAL A 184 -9.77 -3.79 6.35
N GLY A 185 -10.70 -3.42 7.24
CA GLY A 185 -10.56 -3.57 8.69
C GLY A 185 -9.54 -2.61 9.32
N GLY A 186 -9.20 -1.52 8.63
CA GLY A 186 -8.26 -0.52 9.10
C GLY A 186 -8.82 0.29 10.27
N ALA A 187 -7.95 0.63 11.22
CA ALA A 187 -8.27 1.61 12.24
C ALA A 187 -8.36 3.01 11.63
N ALA A 188 -9.19 3.87 12.23
CA ALA A 188 -9.23 5.28 11.88
C ALA A 188 -7.87 5.95 12.15
N GLY A 189 -7.42 6.84 11.26
CA GLY A 189 -6.26 7.70 11.51
C GLY A 189 -5.17 7.67 10.43
N ARG A 190 -4.02 7.09 10.77
CA ARG A 190 -2.70 7.33 10.13
C ARG A 190 -2.71 7.14 8.61
N HIS A 191 -3.17 5.99 8.12
CA HIS A 191 -3.26 5.71 6.68
C HIS A 191 -4.25 6.61 5.93
N PRO A 192 -5.48 6.86 6.45
CA PRO A 192 -6.36 7.89 5.88
C PRO A 192 -5.73 9.27 5.72
N TYR A 193 -4.81 9.66 6.62
CA TYR A 193 -4.09 10.94 6.54
C TYR A 193 -2.76 10.87 5.76
N GLY A 194 -2.42 9.71 5.19
CA GLY A 194 -1.19 9.54 4.41
C GLY A 194 0.10 9.73 5.21
N THR A 195 0.06 9.58 6.54
CA THR A 195 1.21 9.87 7.42
C THR A 195 2.12 8.66 7.69
N SER A 196 1.73 7.48 7.19
CA SER A 196 2.37 6.21 7.51
C SER A 196 2.39 5.23 6.35
N VAL A 197 3.34 4.30 6.37
CA VAL A 197 3.37 3.16 5.45
C VAL A 197 3.42 1.83 6.20
N ASP A 198 2.83 0.79 5.62
CA ASP A 198 3.01 -0.59 6.06
C ASP A 198 4.07 -1.27 5.19
N VAL A 199 5.03 -1.93 5.84
CA VAL A 199 6.18 -2.56 5.21
C VAL A 199 6.27 -4.01 5.66
N ARG A 200 6.42 -4.93 4.70
CA ARG A 200 6.69 -6.34 4.96
C ARG A 200 8.17 -6.61 4.74
N PHE A 201 8.78 -7.30 5.68
CA PHE A 201 10.16 -7.79 5.63
C PHE A 201 10.18 -9.23 5.13
N SER A 202 11.33 -9.71 4.67
CA SER A 202 11.45 -11.08 4.13
C SER A 202 11.22 -12.18 5.17
N SER A 203 11.32 -11.86 6.47
CA SER A 203 11.00 -12.77 7.56
C SER A 203 10.65 -12.03 8.85
N ASN A 204 10.04 -12.75 9.79
CA ASN A 204 9.82 -12.25 11.16
C ASN A 204 11.14 -11.84 11.84
N SER A 205 12.24 -12.56 11.56
CA SER A 205 13.57 -12.22 12.07
C SER A 205 14.03 -10.85 11.55
N MET A 206 13.90 -10.61 10.25
CA MET A 206 14.25 -9.31 9.65
C MET A 206 13.36 -8.18 10.18
N ALA A 207 12.05 -8.43 10.36
CA ALA A 207 11.16 -7.45 11.00
C ALA A 207 11.60 -7.13 12.44
N ASN A 208 12.08 -8.12 13.21
CA ASN A 208 12.60 -7.87 14.56
C ASN A 208 13.87 -7.02 14.57
N VAL A 209 14.78 -7.27 13.63
CA VAL A 209 16.00 -6.45 13.47
C VAL A 209 15.63 -5.03 13.03
N ALA A 210 14.75 -4.92 12.04
CA ALA A 210 14.23 -3.64 11.57
C ALA A 210 13.59 -2.83 12.68
N PHE A 211 12.74 -3.45 13.51
CA PHE A 211 12.08 -2.78 14.63
C PHE A 211 13.09 -2.14 15.58
N LYS A 212 14.21 -2.82 15.89
CA LYS A 212 15.29 -2.26 16.73
C LYS A 212 15.96 -1.04 16.09
N GLU A 213 16.23 -1.08 14.78
CA GLU A 213 16.81 0.07 14.07
C GLU A 213 15.81 1.23 13.98
N LEU A 214 14.54 0.94 13.71
CA LEU A 214 13.48 1.94 13.70
C LEU A 214 13.32 2.60 15.08
N CYS A 215 13.45 1.86 16.18
CA CYS A 215 13.46 2.43 17.52
C CYS A 215 14.56 3.47 17.71
N LYS A 216 15.77 3.22 17.19
CA LYS A 216 16.88 4.19 17.22
C LYS A 216 16.53 5.42 16.39
N MET A 217 16.00 5.23 15.18
CA MET A 217 15.58 6.34 14.31
C MET A 217 14.44 7.17 14.92
N ARG A 218 13.50 6.54 15.63
CA ARG A 218 12.41 7.22 16.34
C ARG A 218 12.94 8.05 17.50
N LYS A 219 13.89 7.51 18.28
CA LYS A 219 14.56 8.26 19.35
C LYS A 219 15.31 9.48 18.81
N ALA A 220 15.84 9.38 17.58
CA ALA A 220 16.45 10.50 16.85
C ALA A 220 15.44 11.46 16.19
N GLY A 221 14.13 11.23 16.34
CA GLY A 221 13.08 12.11 15.81
C GLY A 221 12.78 11.96 14.33
N ARG A 222 13.36 10.97 13.64
CA ARG A 222 13.20 10.78 12.19
C ARG A 222 11.85 10.18 11.79
N LEU A 223 11.25 9.40 12.68
CA LEU A 223 9.88 8.91 12.58
C LEU A 223 9.20 9.06 13.92
N ARG A 224 7.87 9.10 13.90
CA ARG A 224 7.03 9.39 15.06
C ARG A 224 6.53 8.11 15.69
N ALA A 225 6.16 7.13 14.88
CA ALA A 225 5.51 5.93 15.36
C ALA A 225 5.98 4.65 14.69
N ILE A 226 5.92 3.55 15.45
CA ILE A 226 6.28 2.21 14.99
C ILE A 226 5.25 1.21 15.50
N GLY A 227 4.68 0.42 14.60
CA GLY A 227 3.82 -0.71 14.95
C GLY A 227 4.48 -2.02 14.57
N HIS A 228 4.40 -3.02 15.45
CA HIS A 228 4.81 -4.38 15.14
C HIS A 228 3.59 -5.30 15.17
N TYR A 229 3.26 -5.93 14.04
CA TYR A 229 2.04 -6.72 13.90
C TYR A 229 2.19 -8.19 14.33
N GLY A 230 3.20 -8.54 15.13
CA GLY A 230 3.52 -9.93 15.46
C GLY A 230 3.95 -10.82 14.28
N SER A 231 4.04 -10.26 13.07
CA SER A 231 4.45 -10.92 11.82
C SER A 231 5.65 -10.22 11.19
N ALA A 232 5.95 -10.54 9.94
CA ALA A 232 7.00 -9.89 9.16
C ALA A 232 6.59 -8.46 8.73
N SER A 233 5.44 -7.95 9.17
CA SER A 233 4.97 -6.60 8.85
C SER A 233 5.20 -5.62 9.99
N LEU A 234 5.70 -4.44 9.64
CA LEU A 234 5.79 -3.28 10.51
C LEU A 234 5.04 -2.08 9.92
N HIS A 235 4.51 -1.26 10.81
CA HIS A 235 3.98 0.05 10.51
C HIS A 235 5.04 1.11 10.77
N ILE A 236 5.27 2.01 9.81
CA ILE A 236 6.25 3.09 9.89
C ILE A 236 5.50 4.42 9.77
N GLY A 237 5.35 5.10 10.89
CA GLY A 237 4.63 6.37 11.01
C GLY A 237 5.57 7.57 10.99
N VAL A 238 5.73 8.21 9.84
CA VAL A 238 6.64 9.37 9.70
C VAL A 238 5.92 10.67 10.08
N GLY A 239 4.74 10.91 9.52
CA GLY A 239 3.97 12.15 9.71
C GLY A 239 3.01 12.13 10.90
N ASP A 240 3.05 11.07 11.71
CA ASP A 240 2.02 10.86 12.72
C ASP A 240 2.07 11.89 13.85
N LYS A 241 0.91 12.48 14.14
CA LYS A 241 0.74 13.49 15.19
C LYS A 241 1.20 12.95 16.55
N MET A 242 0.77 11.74 16.90
CA MET A 242 1.13 11.11 18.16
C MET A 242 2.32 10.17 17.98
N ALA A 243 3.39 10.46 18.72
CA ALA A 243 4.55 9.58 18.77
C ALA A 243 4.27 8.41 19.72
N ASN A 244 4.31 7.19 19.22
CA ASN A 244 4.03 5.99 20.03
C ASN A 244 4.67 4.74 19.42
N THR A 245 4.67 3.65 20.18
CA THR A 245 5.04 2.33 19.71
C THR A 245 4.02 1.31 20.20
N TRP A 246 3.67 0.33 19.37
CA TRP A 246 2.75 -0.74 19.78
C TRP A 246 3.17 -2.09 19.22
N GLY A 247 2.63 -3.16 19.81
CA GLY A 247 3.01 -4.55 19.53
C GLY A 247 4.36 -4.94 20.12
N LYS A 248 5.31 -4.01 20.21
CA LYS A 248 6.58 -4.11 20.95
C LYS A 248 6.98 -2.74 21.51
N TYR A 249 7.97 -2.75 22.41
CA TYR A 249 8.52 -1.57 23.05
C TYR A 249 9.93 -1.27 22.55
N CYS A 250 10.25 0.02 22.43
CA CYS A 250 11.62 0.48 22.25
C CYS A 250 12.30 0.53 23.62
N ASN A 251 13.08 -0.50 23.95
CA ASN A 251 13.94 -0.52 25.12
C ASN A 251 15.28 0.17 24.83
#